data_AF-A0A2P4YKU3-F1
#
_entry.id   AF-A0A2P4YKU3-F1
#
_cell.length_a   1.000
_cell.length_b   1.000
_cell.length_c   1.000
_cell.angle_alpha   90.00
_cell.angle_beta   90.00
_cell.angle_gamma   90.00
#
_symmetry.space_group_name_H-M   'P 1'
#
loop_
_entity.id
_entity.type
_entity.pdbx_description
1 polymer ?
#
loop_
_entity_poly.entity_id
_entity_poly.type
_entity_poly.pdbx_seq_one_letter_code
_entity_poly.pdbx_strand_id
1 'polypeptide(L)'
;MSKPMKYTSEGVPKNWQGKDWPTYKWAMINVFKENDLKTIADGTLTKAMLSTASAEDQEKFEKKQIKIMRMIGTSVPPEVLQQIRDKHST
;
A
#
# COMPACT_ATOMS: atom_id res chain seq x y z
N MET A 1 -9.60 -26.39 2.92
CA MET A 1 -9.55 -25.29 1.93
C MET A 1 -9.35 -23.98 2.68
N SER A 2 -8.42 -23.12 2.24
CA SER A 2 -8.29 -21.75 2.77
C SER A 2 -9.56 -20.95 2.45
N LYS A 3 -10.00 -20.10 3.36
CA LYS A 3 -11.14 -19.20 3.08
C LYS A 3 -10.73 -18.24 1.95
N PRO A 4 -11.62 -17.96 0.98
CA PRO A 4 -11.33 -17.01 -0.08
C PRO A 4 -11.09 -15.61 0.50
N MET A 5 -10.22 -14.84 -0.14
CA MET A 5 -9.91 -13.46 0.25
C MET A 5 -11.17 -12.59 0.12
N LYS A 6 -11.44 -11.79 1.15
CA LYS A 6 -12.54 -10.82 1.15
C LYS A 6 -12.02 -9.45 0.72
N TYR A 7 -12.89 -8.62 0.17
CA TYR A 7 -12.55 -7.29 -0.33
C TYR A 7 -13.50 -6.21 0.22
N THR A 8 -13.07 -4.96 0.20
CA THR A 8 -13.94 -3.77 0.32
C THR A 8 -14.71 -3.54 -0.99
N SER A 9 -15.64 -2.59 -0.99
CA SER A 9 -16.28 -2.10 -2.21
C SER A 9 -15.27 -1.45 -3.19
N GLU A 10 -14.13 -1.01 -2.68
CA GLU A 10 -13.02 -0.42 -3.45
C GLU A 10 -11.99 -1.47 -3.88
N GLY A 11 -12.28 -2.78 -3.74
CA GLY A 11 -11.37 -3.84 -4.15
C GLY A 11 -10.16 -4.08 -3.23
N VAL A 12 -10.07 -3.38 -2.09
CA VAL A 12 -8.99 -3.57 -1.12
C VAL A 12 -9.21 -4.88 -0.35
N PRO A 13 -8.21 -5.80 -0.30
CA PRO A 13 -8.28 -7.00 0.54
C PRO A 13 -8.61 -6.68 2.00
N LYS A 14 -9.31 -7.57 2.69
CA LYS A 14 -9.64 -7.44 4.11
C LYS A 14 -9.00 -8.56 4.93
N ASN A 15 -8.39 -8.18 6.05
CA ASN A 15 -7.82 -9.10 7.04
C ASN A 15 -6.90 -10.15 6.41
N TRP A 16 -6.06 -9.75 5.46
CA TRP A 16 -5.13 -10.66 4.78
C TRP A 16 -4.04 -11.15 5.74
N GLN A 17 -3.91 -12.47 5.88
CA GLN A 17 -3.03 -13.13 6.87
C GLN A 17 -1.73 -13.68 6.26
N GLY A 18 -1.31 -13.24 5.07
CA GLY A 18 -0.03 -13.68 4.48
C GLY A 18 -0.08 -14.93 3.59
N LYS A 19 -1.18 -15.68 3.52
CA LYS A 19 -1.22 -17.00 2.85
C LYS A 19 -1.13 -16.97 1.32
N ASP A 20 -1.86 -16.05 0.68
CA ASP A 20 -1.95 -15.95 -0.78
C ASP A 20 -1.41 -14.60 -1.24
N TRP A 21 -0.08 -14.50 -1.27
CA TRP A 21 0.63 -13.29 -1.65
C TRP A 21 0.42 -12.88 -3.11
N PRO A 22 0.45 -13.79 -4.11
CA PRO A 22 0.19 -13.40 -5.50
C PRO A 22 -1.17 -12.71 -5.66
N THR A 23 -2.24 -13.26 -5.07
CA THR A 23 -3.58 -12.65 -5.15
C THR A 23 -3.65 -11.31 -4.43
N TYR A 24 -3.09 -11.21 -3.22
CA TYR A 24 -3.04 -9.94 -2.48
C TYR A 24 -2.29 -8.86 -3.27
N LYS A 25 -1.10 -9.19 -3.80
CA LYS A 25 -0.29 -8.27 -4.58
C LYS A 25 -1.02 -7.82 -5.84
N TRP A 26 -1.69 -8.73 -6.55
CA TRP A 26 -2.47 -8.40 -7.73
C TRP A 26 -3.61 -7.43 -7.40
N ALA A 27 -4.38 -7.72 -6.33
CA ALA A 27 -5.48 -6.85 -5.89
C ALA A 27 -4.99 -5.45 -5.50
N MET A 28 -3.95 -5.36 -4.66
CA MET A 28 -3.39 -4.07 -4.24
C MET A 28 -2.81 -3.26 -5.41
N ILE A 29 -2.13 -3.91 -6.37
CA ILE A 29 -1.61 -3.20 -7.56
C ILE A 29 -2.75 -2.60 -8.38
N ASN A 30 -3.88 -3.29 -8.53
CA ASN A 30 -5.03 -2.75 -9.27
C ASN A 30 -5.65 -1.55 -8.54
N VAL A 31 -5.85 -1.65 -7.23
CA VAL A 31 -6.30 -0.50 -6.41
C VAL A 31 -5.33 0.67 -6.56
N PHE A 32 -4.02 0.43 -6.55
CA PHE A 32 -3.03 1.50 -6.74
C PHE A 32 -3.06 2.10 -8.15
N LYS A 33 -3.34 1.32 -9.19
CA LYS A 33 -3.52 1.85 -10.55
C LYS A 33 -4.74 2.76 -10.63
N GLU A 34 -5.87 2.33 -10.08
CA GLU A 34 -7.12 3.10 -10.06
C GLU A 34 -7.01 4.43 -9.31
N ASN A 35 -6.01 4.56 -8.43
CA ASN A 35 -5.79 5.74 -7.60
C ASN A 35 -4.56 6.58 -7.99
N ASP A 36 -3.90 6.30 -9.13
CA ASP A 36 -2.64 6.94 -9.54
C ASP A 36 -1.52 6.85 -8.48
N LEU A 37 -1.44 5.70 -7.80
CA LEU A 37 -0.49 5.39 -6.73
C LEU A 37 0.57 4.38 -7.16
N LYS A 38 0.36 3.66 -8.28
CA LYS A 38 1.21 2.52 -8.68
C LYS A 38 2.71 2.86 -8.71
N THR A 39 3.08 3.96 -9.37
CA THR A 39 4.49 4.35 -9.55
C THR A 39 5.18 4.68 -8.24
N ILE A 40 4.44 5.11 -7.22
CA ILE A 40 4.97 5.34 -5.88
C ILE A 40 5.03 4.01 -5.12
N ALA A 41 3.98 3.19 -5.22
CA ALA A 41 3.87 1.91 -4.51
C ALA A 41 4.91 0.87 -4.98
N ASP A 42 5.29 0.88 -6.25
CA ASP A 42 6.33 -0.01 -6.79
C ASP A 42 7.74 0.61 -6.76
N GLY A 43 7.87 1.84 -6.26
CA GLY A 43 9.15 2.54 -6.13
C GLY A 43 9.70 3.13 -7.43
N THR A 44 8.95 3.10 -8.55
CA THR A 44 9.35 3.78 -9.80
C THR A 44 9.57 5.28 -9.59
N LEU A 45 8.74 5.91 -8.75
CA LEU A 45 8.88 7.29 -8.30
C LEU A 45 9.28 7.28 -6.83
N THR A 46 10.46 7.80 -6.52
CA THR A 46 10.99 7.91 -5.16
C THR A 46 11.05 9.37 -4.71
N LYS A 47 11.11 9.59 -3.38
CA LYS A 47 11.30 10.94 -2.82
C LYS A 47 12.59 11.60 -3.32
N ALA A 48 13.66 10.82 -3.55
CA ALA A 48 14.93 11.33 -4.05
C ALA A 48 14.82 11.95 -5.46
N MET A 49 13.94 11.39 -6.30
CA MET A 49 13.67 11.91 -7.66
C MET A 49 12.89 13.24 -7.64
N LEU A 50 12.33 13.63 -6.49
CA LEU A 50 11.58 14.89 -6.30
C LEU A 50 12.41 15.96 -5.58
N SER A 51 13.73 15.78 -5.45
CA SER A 51 14.61 16.70 -4.72
C SER A 51 14.62 18.12 -5.28
N THR A 52 14.39 18.29 -6.58
CA THR A 52 14.29 19.59 -7.28
C THR A 52 12.85 19.97 -7.64
N ALA A 53 11.87 19.16 -7.25
CA ALA A 53 10.46 19.44 -7.51
C ALA A 53 9.94 20.57 -6.62
N SER A 54 8.80 21.15 -6.98
CA SER A 54 8.15 22.17 -6.16
C SER A 54 7.73 21.62 -4.78
N ALA A 55 7.58 22.52 -3.80
CA ALA A 55 7.07 22.13 -2.48
C ALA A 55 5.67 21.47 -2.57
N GLU A 56 4.83 21.94 -3.49
CA GLU A 56 3.50 21.37 -3.75
C GLU A 56 3.58 19.93 -4.28
N ASP A 57 4.53 19.64 -5.18
CA ASP A 57 4.74 18.29 -5.70
C ASP A 57 5.26 17.33 -4.63
N GLN A 58 6.14 17.82 -3.75
CA GLN A 58 6.63 17.03 -2.61
C GLN A 58 5.50 16.72 -1.62
N GLU A 59 4.67 17.70 -1.27
CA GLU A 59 3.51 17.50 -0.40
C GLU A 59 2.51 16.51 -1.02
N LYS A 60 2.25 16.62 -2.34
CA LYS A 60 1.38 15.69 -3.07
C LYS A 60 1.92 14.27 -3.04
N PHE A 61 3.23 14.10 -3.20
CA PHE A 61 3.88 12.80 -3.10
C PHE A 61 3.73 12.20 -1.69
N GLU A 62 3.97 12.98 -0.63
CA GLU A 62 3.82 12.52 0.75
C GLU A 62 2.38 12.10 1.08
N LYS A 63 1.38 12.89 0.63
CA LYS A 63 -0.04 12.52 0.77
C LYS A 63 -0.35 11.19 0.07
N LYS A 64 0.22 10.96 -1.11
CA LYS A 64 0.06 9.68 -1.83
C LYS A 64 0.73 8.51 -1.09
N GLN A 65 1.93 8.71 -0.51
CA GLN A 65 2.57 7.69 0.33
C GLN A 65 1.72 7.33 1.55
N ILE A 66 1.18 8.33 2.25
CA ILE A 66 0.28 8.12 3.39
C ILE A 66 -0.97 7.32 2.97
N LYS A 67 -1.55 7.63 1.81
CA LYS A 67 -2.69 6.89 1.27
C LYS A 67 -2.34 5.41 1.00
N ILE A 68 -1.17 5.13 0.41
CA ILE A 68 -0.68 3.77 0.20
C ILE A 68 -0.51 3.03 1.53
N MET A 69 0.16 3.65 2.52
CA MET A 69 0.36 3.05 3.84
C MET A 69 -0.97 2.74 4.53
N ARG A 70 -1.95 3.65 4.45
CA ARG A 70 -3.29 3.43 4.99
C ARG A 70 -4.01 2.25 4.31
N MET A 71 -3.95 2.15 2.99
CA MET A 71 -4.56 1.05 2.24
C MET A 71 -3.94 -0.30 2.63
N ILE A 72 -2.61 -0.37 2.74
CA ILE A 72 -1.92 -1.59 3.20
C ILE A 72 -2.24 -1.90 4.67
N GLY A 73 -2.23 -0.89 5.54
CA GLY A 73 -2.46 -1.12 6.97
C GLY A 73 -3.88 -1.57 7.30
N THR A 74 -4.87 -1.12 6.53
CA THR A 74 -6.27 -1.52 6.69
C THR A 74 -6.61 -2.83 5.98
N SER A 75 -5.72 -3.34 5.12
CA SER A 75 -5.93 -4.61 4.42
C SER A 75 -5.45 -5.83 5.20
N VAL A 76 -4.66 -5.61 6.24
CA VAL A 76 -4.10 -6.65 7.13
C VAL A 76 -4.68 -6.57 8.54
N PRO A 77 -4.69 -7.68 9.31
CA PRO A 77 -5.05 -7.64 10.73
C PRO A 77 -4.08 -6.77 11.55
N PRO A 78 -4.52 -6.21 12.69
CA PRO A 78 -3.67 -5.38 13.57
C PRO A 78 -2.36 -6.05 13.97
N GLU A 79 -2.37 -7.37 14.21
CA GLU A 79 -1.18 -8.14 14.60
C GLU A 79 -0.14 -8.18 13.48
N VAL A 80 -0.60 -8.30 12.23
CA VAL A 80 0.26 -8.26 11.03
C VAL A 80 0.75 -6.84 10.78
N LEU A 81 -0.10 -5.83 10.97
CA LEU A 81 0.28 -4.43 10.87
C LEU A 81 1.38 -4.06 11.88
N GLN A 82 1.26 -4.53 13.12
CA GLN A 82 2.26 -4.30 14.15
C GLN A 82 3.61 -4.90 13.74
N GLN A 83 3.64 -6.13 13.23
CA GLN A 83 4.88 -6.74 12.71
C GLN A 83 5.50 -5.94 11.56
N ILE A 84 4.68 -5.35 10.67
CA ILE A 84 5.17 -4.51 9.57
C ILE A 84 5.78 -3.22 10.11
N ARG A 85 5.14 -2.60 11.11
CA ARG A 85 5.61 -1.35 11.74
C ARG A 85 6.90 -1.57 12.54
N ASP A 86 6.96 -2.64 13.33
CA ASP A 86 8.09 -2.92 14.20
C ASP A 86 9.36 -3.23 13.39
N LYS A 87 9.23 -3.91 12.24
CA LYS A 87 10.34 -4.14 11.30
C LYS A 87 10.92 -2.88 10.68
N HIS A 88 10.17 -1.79 10.66
CA HIS A 88 10.64 -0.50 10.14
C HIS A 88 11.35 0.34 11.22
N SER A 89 11.40 -0.15 12.47
CA SER A 89 11.98 0.52 13.64
C SER A 89 13.35 -0.06 14.08
N THR A 90 13.92 -0.97 13.30
CA THR A 90 15.27 -1.57 13.46
C THR A 90 16.07 -1.34 12.20
#